data_AF-A0A2E4DC06-F1
#
_entry.id   AF-A0A2E4DC06-F1
#
_cell.length_a   1.000
_cell.length_b   1.000
_cell.length_c   1.000
_cell.angle_alpha   90.00
_cell.angle_beta   90.00
_cell.angle_gamma   90.00
#
_symmetry.space_group_name_H-M   'P 1'
#
loop_
_entity.id
_entity.type
_entity.pdbx_description
1 polymer ?
#
loop_
_entity_poly.entity_id
_entity_poly.type
_entity_poly.pdbx_seq_one_letter_code
_entity_poly.pdbx_strand_id
1 'polypeptide(L)'
;MKYFILALLMFTFAAASQEVVQKRFSKRFIHLKIIQVETDSFETYNLTNENYIDMKLVCQGNRVFDDNPTAMIKLKNFYGEWARDFKIKNNQVCLDMGRFIETARVAVDERRPFEIVLDREKSEVTKIIYPDVDPLALDGDVRDLFPKQKGSYQQLKLTDIDIQLD
;
A
#
# COMPACT_ATOMS: atom_id res chain seq x y z
N MET A 1 64.59 -7.65 22.48
CA MET A 1 63.61 -6.59 22.15
C MET A 1 62.94 -6.74 20.77
N LYS A 2 63.57 -7.34 19.74
CA LYS A 2 62.95 -7.50 18.40
C LYS A 2 61.68 -8.38 18.37
N TYR A 3 61.59 -9.39 19.22
CA TYR A 3 60.44 -10.31 19.25
C TYR A 3 59.19 -9.74 19.93
N PHE A 4 59.34 -8.66 20.72
CA PHE A 4 58.22 -8.06 21.44
C PHE A 4 57.32 -7.22 20.51
N ILE A 5 57.93 -6.55 19.53
CA ILE A 5 57.21 -5.77 18.50
C ILE A 5 56.44 -6.72 17.57
N LEU A 6 57.01 -7.90 17.26
CA LEU A 6 56.37 -8.89 16.41
C LEU A 6 55.14 -9.54 17.08
N ALA A 7 55.22 -9.80 18.38
CA ALA A 7 54.09 -10.32 19.16
C ALA A 7 52.94 -9.32 19.26
N LEU A 8 53.24 -8.02 19.37
CA LEU A 8 52.22 -6.96 19.44
C LEU A 8 51.47 -6.81 18.10
N LEU A 9 52.15 -6.96 16.97
CA LEU A 9 51.57 -6.89 15.63
C LEU A 9 50.64 -8.05 15.31
N MET A 10 50.90 -9.26 15.84
CA MET A 10 50.04 -10.42 15.63
C MET A 10 48.73 -10.33 16.42
N PHE A 11 48.69 -9.61 17.55
CA PHE A 11 47.47 -9.41 18.33
C PHE A 11 46.51 -8.37 17.71
N THR A 12 47.01 -7.39 16.95
CA THR A 12 46.16 -6.38 16.30
C THR A 12 45.37 -6.93 15.10
N PHE A 13 45.82 -8.00 14.45
CA PHE A 13 45.09 -8.62 13.34
C PHE A 13 43.97 -9.58 13.79
N ALA A 14 43.95 -10.00 15.06
CA ALA A 14 42.87 -10.80 15.61
C ALA A 14 41.65 -9.95 16.04
N ALA A 15 41.79 -8.62 16.04
CA ALA A 15 40.72 -7.71 16.41
C ALA A 15 39.75 -7.52 15.23
N ALA A 16 38.63 -8.25 15.31
CA ALA A 16 37.32 -7.85 14.80
C ALA A 16 37.07 -7.91 13.28
N SER A 17 37.25 -9.09 12.69
CA SER A 17 36.36 -9.55 11.62
C SER A 17 35.17 -10.27 12.26
N GLN A 18 34.29 -9.52 12.94
CA GLN A 18 32.97 -10.05 13.26
C GLN A 18 32.16 -10.02 11.97
N GLU A 19 31.84 -11.19 11.42
CA GLU A 19 30.77 -11.28 10.43
C GLU A 19 29.50 -10.74 11.09
N VAL A 20 29.11 -9.52 10.72
CA VAL A 20 27.76 -9.05 10.98
C VAL A 20 26.86 -9.86 10.06
N VAL A 21 26.45 -11.04 10.55
CA VAL A 21 25.38 -11.82 9.93
C VAL A 21 24.13 -10.96 10.05
N GLN A 22 23.87 -10.12 9.04
CA GLN A 22 22.59 -9.46 8.91
C GLN A 22 21.55 -10.56 8.93
N LYS A 23 20.75 -10.61 10.00
CA LYS A 23 19.61 -11.54 10.10
C LYS A 23 18.81 -11.40 8.81
N ARG A 24 18.87 -12.42 7.94
CA ARG A 24 18.00 -12.49 6.77
C ARG A 24 16.60 -12.26 7.27
N PHE A 25 15.91 -11.28 6.69
CA PHE A 25 14.57 -10.94 7.07
C PHE A 25 13.70 -12.20 7.13
N SER A 26 13.26 -12.58 8.32
CA SER A 26 12.66 -13.91 8.54
C SER A 26 11.27 -14.07 7.94
N LYS A 27 10.61 -12.95 7.61
CA LYS A 27 9.24 -12.93 7.09
C LYS A 27 9.26 -12.70 5.59
N ARG A 28 8.78 -13.70 4.83
CA ARG A 28 8.54 -13.61 3.38
C ARG A 28 7.46 -12.59 3.04
N PHE A 29 6.39 -12.54 3.83
CA PHE A 29 5.27 -11.63 3.60
C PHE A 29 5.34 -10.40 4.51
N ILE A 30 4.98 -9.24 3.96
CA ILE A 30 4.72 -8.01 4.71
C ILE A 30 3.21 -7.75 4.66
N HIS A 31 2.60 -7.63 5.82
CA HIS A 31 1.21 -7.24 5.96
C HIS A 31 1.17 -5.75 6.31
N LEU A 32 0.45 -4.97 5.52
CA LEU A 32 0.30 -3.54 5.70
C LEU A 32 -1.17 -3.22 5.92
N LYS A 33 -1.46 -2.44 6.96
CA LYS A 33 -2.74 -1.75 7.09
C LYS A 33 -2.57 -0.29 6.70
N ILE A 34 -3.24 0.12 5.64
CA ILE A 34 -3.25 1.50 5.16
C ILE A 34 -4.41 2.22 5.81
N ILE A 35 -4.10 3.19 6.65
CA ILE A 35 -5.07 3.92 7.47
C ILE A 35 -5.40 5.30 6.90
N GLN A 36 -4.61 5.78 5.95
CA GLN A 36 -4.85 7.04 5.25
C GLN A 36 -4.41 6.91 3.80
N VAL A 37 -5.20 7.47 2.91
CA VAL A 37 -4.95 7.51 1.48
C VAL A 37 -5.25 8.90 0.93
N GLU A 38 -4.39 9.36 0.02
CA GLU A 38 -4.53 10.67 -0.59
C GLU A 38 -4.26 10.61 -2.09
N THR A 39 -4.99 11.43 -2.83
CA THR A 39 -4.69 11.72 -4.22
C THR A 39 -3.43 12.58 -4.28
N ASP A 40 -2.41 12.11 -5.00
CA ASP A 40 -1.25 12.92 -5.35
C ASP A 40 -1.49 13.49 -6.76
N SER A 41 -0.67 13.10 -7.73
CA SER A 41 -0.66 13.67 -9.08
C SER A 41 -0.77 12.56 -10.13
N PHE A 42 -1.65 12.76 -11.11
CA PHE A 42 -1.80 11.91 -12.31
C PHE A 42 -1.79 10.39 -12.05
N GLU A 43 -2.82 9.83 -11.41
CA GLU A 43 -2.89 8.38 -11.06
C GLU A 43 -1.75 7.89 -10.14
N THR A 44 -1.21 8.82 -9.33
CA THR A 44 -0.37 8.52 -8.17
C THR A 44 -1.18 8.77 -6.91
N TYR A 45 -1.07 7.86 -5.95
CA TYR A 45 -1.75 7.98 -4.67
C TYR A 45 -0.78 7.75 -3.53
N ASN A 46 -0.85 8.60 -2.52
CA ASN A 46 -0.10 8.40 -1.28
C ASN A 46 -0.88 7.45 -0.38
N LEU A 47 -0.17 6.47 0.19
CA LEU A 47 -0.71 5.50 1.14
C LEU A 47 0.10 5.62 2.42
N THR A 48 -0.55 5.76 3.57
CA THR A 48 0.13 5.81 4.87
C THR A 48 -0.35 4.65 5.74
N ASN A 49 0.61 3.87 6.27
CA ASN A 49 0.26 2.74 7.12
C ASN A 49 0.04 3.12 8.59
N GLU A 50 -0.37 2.15 9.40
CA GLU A 50 -0.55 2.24 10.86
C GLU A 50 0.70 2.71 11.65
N ASN A 51 1.90 2.64 11.03
CA ASN A 51 3.15 3.12 11.63
C ASN A 51 3.57 4.48 11.07
N TYR A 52 2.67 5.19 10.39
CA TYR A 52 2.91 6.47 9.72
C TYR A 52 4.06 6.44 8.70
N ILE A 53 4.25 5.29 8.04
CA ILE A 53 5.20 5.15 6.94
C ILE A 53 4.46 5.41 5.63
N ASP A 54 4.92 6.41 4.89
CA ASP A 54 4.38 6.76 3.58
C ASP A 54 4.85 5.80 2.48
N MET A 55 3.94 5.53 1.56
CA MET A 55 4.12 4.71 0.38
C MET A 55 3.43 5.40 -0.80
N LYS A 56 3.77 4.97 -2.02
CA LYS A 56 3.10 5.46 -3.23
C LYS A 56 2.52 4.30 -4.01
N LEU A 57 1.24 4.39 -4.35
CA LEU A 57 0.63 3.61 -5.41
C LEU A 57 0.85 4.34 -6.73
N VAL A 58 1.43 3.65 -7.71
CA VAL A 58 1.69 4.20 -9.05
C VAL A 58 1.09 3.25 -10.07
N CYS A 59 0.10 3.72 -10.84
CA CYS A 59 -0.48 2.92 -11.92
C CYS A 59 0.39 2.93 -13.19
N GLN A 60 0.18 1.93 -14.05
CA GLN A 60 0.92 1.79 -15.30
C GLN A 60 0.54 2.91 -16.28
N GLY A 61 1.52 3.43 -17.02
CA GLY A 61 1.31 4.51 -18.00
C GLY A 61 1.20 5.89 -17.36
N ASN A 62 1.57 6.02 -16.08
CA ASN A 62 1.63 7.28 -15.38
C ASN A 62 2.78 8.14 -15.93
N ARG A 63 2.42 9.29 -16.53
CA ARG A 63 3.34 10.23 -17.19
C ARG A 63 4.30 10.95 -16.23
N VAL A 64 3.98 11.04 -14.93
CA VAL A 64 4.86 11.67 -13.93
C VAL A 64 6.07 10.78 -13.63
N PHE A 65 5.95 9.48 -13.88
CA PHE A 65 6.99 8.48 -13.66
C PHE A 65 7.48 7.87 -14.97
N ASP A 66 7.74 8.71 -15.98
CA ASP A 66 8.31 8.31 -17.27
C ASP A 66 7.55 7.15 -17.95
N ASP A 67 6.21 7.23 -17.98
CA ASP A 67 5.33 6.18 -18.52
C ASP A 67 5.61 4.80 -17.90
N ASN A 68 5.60 4.76 -16.56
CA ASN A 68 5.92 3.59 -15.77
C ASN A 68 5.30 2.29 -16.36
N PRO A 69 6.12 1.28 -16.74
CA PRO A 69 5.65 0.12 -17.51
C PRO A 69 4.77 -0.84 -16.70
N THR A 70 4.79 -0.77 -15.37
CA THR A 70 4.05 -1.68 -14.50
C THR A 70 3.47 -0.98 -13.28
N ALA A 71 2.21 -1.24 -12.95
CA ALA A 71 1.61 -0.78 -11.71
C ALA A 71 2.37 -1.32 -10.49
N MET A 72 2.57 -0.49 -9.46
CA MET A 72 3.35 -0.87 -8.28
C MET A 72 3.01 -0.07 -7.03
N ILE A 73 3.42 -0.62 -5.88
CA ILE A 73 3.49 0.09 -4.60
C ILE A 73 4.96 0.32 -4.26
N LYS A 74 5.36 1.58 -4.13
CA LYS A 74 6.70 1.99 -3.66
C LYS A 74 6.67 2.08 -2.15
N LEU A 75 7.54 1.31 -1.48
CA LEU A 75 7.63 1.23 -0.04
C LEU A 75 8.83 2.03 0.48
N LYS A 76 8.60 2.95 1.42
CA LYS A 76 9.69 3.52 2.23
C LYS A 76 10.04 2.60 3.39
N ASN A 77 11.32 2.56 3.76
CA ASN A 77 11.74 1.91 5.00
C ASN A 77 11.47 2.83 6.21
N PHE A 78 11.83 2.34 7.39
CA PHE A 78 11.76 3.09 8.65
C PHE A 78 12.55 4.41 8.63
N TYR A 79 13.59 4.50 7.80
CA TYR A 79 14.41 5.71 7.67
C TYR A 79 13.86 6.72 6.66
N GLY A 80 12.69 6.44 6.06
CA GLY A 80 12.07 7.31 5.06
C GLY A 80 12.66 7.18 3.64
N GLU A 81 13.58 6.24 3.43
CA GLU A 81 14.19 6.00 2.12
C GLU A 81 13.37 4.99 1.31
N TRP A 82 13.25 5.21 -0.01
CA TRP A 82 12.62 4.27 -0.92
C TRP A 82 13.39 2.95 -0.94
N ALA A 83 12.78 1.91 -0.37
CA ALA A 83 13.48 0.66 -0.09
C ALA A 83 13.20 -0.41 -1.15
N ARG A 84 11.96 -0.48 -1.64
CA ARG A 84 11.54 -1.49 -2.62
C ARG A 84 10.24 -1.13 -3.30
N ASP A 85 10.14 -1.54 -4.55
CA ASP A 85 8.92 -1.46 -5.35
C ASP A 85 8.28 -2.85 -5.44
N PHE A 86 6.97 -2.91 -5.22
CA PHE A 86 6.17 -4.15 -5.27
C PHE A 86 5.20 -4.09 -6.44
N LYS A 87 5.38 -4.98 -7.42
CA LYS A 87 4.60 -4.99 -8.65
C LYS A 87 3.18 -5.50 -8.43
N ILE A 88 2.21 -4.83 -9.05
CA ILE A 88 0.83 -5.26 -9.16
C ILE A 88 0.68 -5.92 -10.53
N LYS A 89 0.27 -7.20 -10.57
CA LYS A 89 0.23 -7.99 -11.81
C LYS A 89 -0.73 -7.46 -12.86
N ASN A 90 -1.83 -6.86 -12.43
CA ASN A 90 -2.89 -6.37 -13.29
C ASN A 90 -3.10 -4.89 -13.01
N ASN A 91 -2.84 -4.03 -14.01
CA ASN A 91 -3.04 -2.59 -13.88
C ASN A 91 -4.48 -2.22 -13.51
N GLN A 92 -5.47 -3.02 -13.91
CA GLN A 92 -6.87 -2.77 -13.54
C GLN A 92 -7.07 -2.72 -12.02
N VAL A 93 -6.33 -3.53 -11.26
CA VAL A 93 -6.37 -3.51 -9.79
C VAL A 93 -5.87 -2.18 -9.24
N CYS A 94 -4.84 -1.59 -9.87
CA CYS A 94 -4.35 -0.26 -9.49
C CYS A 94 -5.38 0.82 -9.81
N LEU A 95 -5.97 0.78 -11.01
CA LEU A 95 -6.99 1.74 -11.43
C LEU A 95 -8.25 1.67 -10.55
N ASP A 96 -8.70 0.46 -10.20
CA ASP A 96 -9.85 0.27 -9.31
C ASP A 96 -9.54 0.82 -7.90
N MET A 97 -8.33 0.60 -7.40
CA MET A 97 -7.89 1.15 -6.13
C MET A 97 -7.80 2.68 -6.18
N GLY A 98 -7.28 3.24 -7.27
CA GLY A 98 -7.24 4.68 -7.51
C GLY A 98 -8.62 5.32 -7.52
N ARG A 99 -9.58 4.72 -8.25
CA ARG A 99 -10.98 5.19 -8.24
C ARG A 99 -11.59 5.16 -6.85
N PHE A 100 -11.34 4.10 -6.08
CA PHE A 100 -11.81 4.04 -4.70
C PHE A 100 -11.22 5.19 -3.86
N ILE A 101 -9.93 5.48 -4.01
CA ILE A 101 -9.27 6.57 -3.28
C ILE A 101 -9.89 7.92 -3.68
N GLU A 102 -10.19 8.12 -4.96
CA GLU A 102 -10.82 9.36 -5.44
C GLU A 102 -12.24 9.56 -4.90
N THR A 103 -13.01 8.50 -4.74
CA THR A 103 -14.42 8.57 -4.34
C THR A 103 -14.66 8.40 -2.84
N ALA A 104 -13.86 7.56 -2.18
CA ALA A 104 -14.11 7.09 -0.81
C ALA A 104 -12.87 7.14 0.09
N ARG A 105 -11.85 7.97 -0.21
CA ARG A 105 -10.70 8.15 0.70
C ARG A 105 -11.08 8.47 2.16
N VAL A 106 -12.19 9.17 2.37
CA VAL A 106 -12.69 9.55 3.71
C VAL A 106 -13.20 8.36 4.52
N ALA A 107 -13.47 7.22 3.87
CA ALA A 107 -13.89 5.99 4.54
C ALA A 107 -12.69 5.18 5.07
N VAL A 108 -11.46 5.57 4.72
CA VAL A 108 -10.24 4.88 5.13
C VAL A 108 -9.76 5.44 6.46
N ASP A 109 -9.69 4.58 7.47
CA ASP A 109 -9.23 4.93 8.81
C ASP A 109 -8.62 3.71 9.53
N GLU A 110 -8.21 3.87 10.79
CA GLU A 110 -7.63 2.79 11.60
C GLU A 110 -8.59 1.60 11.82
N ARG A 111 -9.90 1.83 11.81
CA ARG A 111 -10.94 0.80 11.97
C ARG A 111 -11.31 0.16 10.64
N ARG A 112 -11.19 0.92 9.55
CA ARG A 112 -11.49 0.52 8.17
C ARG A 112 -10.27 0.78 7.28
N PRO A 113 -9.18 0.00 7.42
CA PRO A 113 -7.99 0.17 6.61
C PRO A 113 -8.08 -0.61 5.29
N PHE A 114 -7.24 -0.27 4.32
CA PHE A 114 -6.86 -1.28 3.33
C PHE A 114 -5.91 -2.28 3.96
N GLU A 115 -6.12 -3.57 3.68
CA GLU A 115 -5.12 -4.59 4.02
C GLU A 115 -4.38 -5.04 2.76
N ILE A 116 -3.07 -4.79 2.73
CA ILE A 116 -2.21 -5.11 1.59
C ILE A 116 -1.18 -6.15 2.04
N VAL A 117 -1.05 -7.23 1.28
CA VAL A 117 -0.06 -8.28 1.52
C VAL A 117 0.97 -8.28 0.41
N LEU A 118 2.24 -8.08 0.78
CA LEU A 118 3.38 -8.02 -0.13
C LEU A 118 4.25 -9.27 0.01
N ASP A 119 4.70 -9.86 -1.11
CA ASP A 119 5.71 -10.91 -1.13
C ASP A 119 7.10 -10.28 -1.35
N ARG A 120 7.99 -10.38 -0.35
CA ARG A 120 9.33 -9.80 -0.40
C ARG A 120 10.25 -10.52 -1.36
N GLU A 121 10.10 -11.83 -1.53
CA GLU A 121 10.98 -12.61 -2.41
C GLU A 121 10.68 -12.29 -3.86
N LYS A 122 9.39 -12.16 -4.21
CA LYS A 122 8.94 -11.86 -5.56
C LYS A 122 8.88 -10.37 -5.88
N SER A 123 8.88 -9.52 -4.85
CA SER A 123 8.60 -8.08 -4.98
C SER A 123 7.26 -7.84 -5.68
N GLU A 124 6.22 -8.54 -5.20
CA GLU A 124 4.86 -8.51 -5.77
C GLU A 124 3.82 -8.20 -4.70
N VAL A 125 2.77 -7.49 -5.09
CA VAL A 125 1.54 -7.39 -4.32
C VAL A 125 0.73 -8.67 -4.53
N THR A 126 0.45 -9.38 -3.44
CA THR A 126 -0.25 -10.67 -3.47
C THR A 126 -1.74 -10.56 -3.19
N LYS A 127 -2.13 -9.61 -2.34
CA LYS A 127 -3.52 -9.40 -1.92
C LYS A 127 -3.75 -7.94 -1.58
N ILE A 128 -4.90 -7.42 -1.96
CA ILE A 128 -5.44 -6.13 -1.53
C ILE A 128 -6.86 -6.38 -1.06
N ILE A 129 -7.18 -5.97 0.16
CA ILE A 129 -8.51 -5.99 0.75
C ILE A 129 -8.92 -4.54 0.94
N TYR A 130 -10.07 -4.19 0.36
CA TYR A 130 -10.64 -2.85 0.45
C TYR A 130 -11.29 -2.65 1.82
N PRO A 131 -11.29 -1.42 2.33
CA PRO A 131 -11.99 -1.10 3.57
C PRO A 131 -13.49 -1.26 3.39
N ASP A 132 -14.15 -1.68 4.47
CA ASP A 132 -15.61 -1.80 4.49
C ASP A 132 -16.23 -0.40 4.47
N VAL A 133 -17.09 -0.13 3.49
CA VAL A 133 -17.76 1.18 3.36
C VAL A 133 -19.21 1.01 3.73
N ASP A 134 -19.66 1.78 4.72
CA ASP A 134 -21.04 1.75 5.18
C ASP A 134 -21.99 2.22 4.05
N PRO A 135 -22.90 1.35 3.57
CA PRO A 135 -23.89 1.70 2.55
C PRO A 135 -24.85 2.83 2.96
N LEU A 136 -24.92 3.16 4.26
CA LEU A 136 -25.79 4.18 4.83
C LEU A 136 -25.06 5.49 5.16
N ALA A 137 -23.79 5.63 4.75
CA ALA A 137 -23.05 6.88 4.92
C ALA A 137 -23.75 8.03 4.15
N LEU A 138 -24.13 9.09 4.85
CA LEU A 138 -24.95 10.20 4.35
C LEU A 138 -24.34 10.95 3.14
N ASP A 139 -23.02 10.86 2.96
CA ASP A 139 -22.25 11.64 1.98
C ASP A 139 -21.58 10.81 0.86
N GLY A 140 -21.97 9.56 0.65
CA GLY A 140 -21.40 8.76 -0.45
C GLY A 140 -22.38 7.70 -0.96
N ASP A 141 -22.91 7.88 -2.17
CA ASP A 141 -23.69 6.83 -2.81
C ASP A 141 -22.77 5.62 -3.07
N VAL A 142 -22.96 4.57 -2.26
CA VAL A 142 -22.15 3.34 -2.31
C VAL A 142 -22.27 2.61 -3.65
N ARG A 143 -23.25 2.97 -4.50
CA ARG A 143 -23.38 2.49 -5.88
C ARG A 143 -22.33 3.08 -6.83
N ASP A 144 -21.61 4.13 -6.43
CA ASP A 144 -20.50 4.70 -7.21
C ASP A 144 -19.12 4.12 -6.82
N LEU A 145 -19.05 3.29 -5.76
CA LEU A 145 -17.80 2.73 -5.26
C LEU A 145 -17.41 1.39 -5.89
N PHE A 146 -18.31 0.76 -6.65
CA PHE A 146 -18.10 -0.53 -7.28
C PHE A 146 -18.21 -0.44 -8.81
N PRO A 147 -17.45 -1.25 -9.58
CA PRO A 147 -17.61 -1.30 -11.03
C PRO A 147 -19.03 -1.75 -11.38
N LYS A 148 -19.80 -0.84 -11.99
CA LYS A 148 -21.18 -1.11 -12.45
C LYS A 148 -21.14 -2.27 -13.44
N GLN A 149 -21.72 -3.42 -13.06
CA GLN A 149 -21.94 -4.52 -14.00
C GLN A 149 -22.80 -3.98 -15.16
N LYS A 150 -22.30 -4.07 -16.39
CA LYS A 150 -23.10 -3.76 -17.59
C LYS A 150 -24.30 -4.72 -17.62
N GLY A 151 -25.49 -4.25 -17.24
CA GLY A 151 -26.74 -4.95 -17.55
C GLY A 151 -27.84 -5.04 -16.49
N SER A 152 -27.86 -4.25 -15.42
CA SER A 152 -28.95 -4.35 -14.42
C SER A 152 -29.45 -2.99 -13.94
N TYR A 153 -30.32 -2.36 -14.72
CA TYR A 153 -31.32 -1.44 -14.19
C TYR A 153 -32.63 -2.23 -14.01
N GLN A 154 -32.83 -2.85 -12.85
CA GLN A 154 -34.19 -3.00 -12.35
C GLN A 154 -34.46 -1.79 -11.47
N GLN A 155 -35.30 -0.92 -12.02
CA GLN A 155 -35.94 0.18 -11.33
C GLN A 155 -36.63 -0.35 -10.07
N LEU A 156 -36.13 0.01 -8.89
CA LEU A 156 -36.97 0.04 -7.70
C LEU A 156 -37.93 1.20 -7.90
N LYS A 157 -39.18 0.88 -8.25
CA LYS A 157 -40.33 1.78 -8.10
C LYS A 157 -40.36 2.22 -6.64
N LEU A 158 -40.13 3.51 -6.39
CA LEU A 158 -40.67 4.15 -5.21
C LEU A 158 -42.18 3.95 -5.25
N THR A 159 -42.70 3.15 -4.33
CA THR A 159 -44.13 3.10 -4.02
C THR A 159 -44.30 3.84 -2.70
N ASP A 160 -44.93 5.00 -2.82
CA ASP A 160 -45.86 5.64 -1.89
C ASP A 160 -45.54 5.52 -0.39
N ILE A 161 -44.92 6.57 0.15
CA ILE A 161 -44.98 6.89 1.58
C ILE A 161 -45.99 8.03 1.72
N ASP A 162 -47.24 7.69 2.05
CA ASP A 162 -48.20 8.63 2.63
C ASP A 162 -47.75 8.96 4.07
N ILE A 163 -47.33 10.20 4.29
CA ILE A 163 -47.12 10.73 5.64
C ILE A 163 -48.40 11.49 6.02
N GLN A 164 -49.25 10.87 6.84
CA GLN A 164 -50.24 11.60 7.62
C GLN A 164 -49.55 12.16 8.88
N LEU A 165 -49.59 13.49 9.02
CA LEU A 165 -49.24 14.20 10.25
C LEU A 165 -50.54 14.44 11.02
N ASP A 166 -50.62 13.90 12.24
CA ASP A 166 -51.54 14.34 13.29
C ASP A 166 -50.94 15.54 14.06
#